data_AF-A0A1T4R8L9-F1
#
_entry.id   AF-A0A1T4R8L9-F1
#
_cell.length_a   1.000
_cell.length_b   1.000
_cell.length_c   1.000
_cell.angle_alpha   90.00
_cell.angle_beta   90.00
_cell.angle_gamma   90.00
#
_symmetry.space_group_name_H-M   'P 1'
#
loop_
_entity.id
_entity.type
_entity.pdbx_description
1 polymer ?
#
loop_
_entity_poly.entity_id
_entity_poly.type
_entity_poly.pdbx_seq_one_letter_code
_entity_poly.pdbx_strand_id
1 'polypeptide(L)'
;MRSIQDEIMALNILPIRLHNQQLVDSQFKSPEDLVAWMGAVQAQQPEMAKLALALRLQKGTVDSIDEAIDQAKIIRTHVLRPTWHLVTSQDIRWMLQLSYRRLKNTYDTYEKGSGLLSEGHEWAKHLDMLAHLLCHRHLTRQQLSELFTQKLGKLHPHFMTSLLLNAELEGIVCSGKQQQGKHTYTLMDEWVPPYPVPTHEEALALLARKYFQSHGPACFKDFLWWSGLTITEAREALALIGHELQKAVHGDEDYFFFEQAITKRKRVESIIFLPAYDEYIIAYNVRKDVFRAKDMPKAFTKNGLFFPLVLVNGKAIGTWKLKNKKFPMPLYTIFEDMKQPKEAILSRAIEEFSLRLGTGKDAML
;
A
#
# COMPACT_ATOMS: atom_id res chain seq x y z
N MET A 1 24.75 24.46 19.85
CA MET A 1 24.30 23.39 18.92
C MET A 1 23.93 22.20 19.78
N ARG A 2 22.69 21.71 19.71
CA ARG A 2 22.35 20.41 20.31
C ARG A 2 23.12 19.33 19.53
N SER A 3 23.65 18.32 20.21
CA SER A 3 24.29 17.21 19.49
C SER A 3 23.23 16.45 18.69
N ILE A 4 23.63 15.78 17.60
CA ILE A 4 22.73 14.86 16.87
C ILE A 4 22.10 13.85 17.85
N GLN A 5 22.84 13.45 18.88
CA GLN A 5 22.38 12.59 19.97
C GLN A 5 21.21 13.20 20.78
N ASP A 6 21.24 14.51 21.04
CA ASP A 6 20.17 15.23 21.76
C ASP A 6 18.91 15.43 20.89
N GLU A 7 19.07 15.55 19.56
CA GLU A 7 17.95 15.58 18.62
C GLU A 7 17.33 14.18 18.41
N ILE A 8 18.16 13.14 18.42
CA ILE A 8 17.75 11.72 18.41
C ILE A 8 16.96 11.35 19.67
N MET A 9 17.33 11.88 20.85
CA MET A 9 16.62 11.67 22.13
C MET A 9 15.26 12.36 22.20
N ALA A 10 15.03 13.38 21.36
CA ALA A 10 13.76 14.12 21.25
C ALA A 10 13.07 13.86 19.89
N LEU A 11 13.18 12.64 19.37
CA LEU A 11 12.66 12.26 18.05
C LEU A 11 11.18 12.64 17.90
N ASN A 12 10.91 13.70 17.13
CA ASN A 12 9.56 14.03 16.74
C ASN A 12 9.18 13.13 15.56
N ILE A 13 8.67 11.93 15.88
CA ILE A 13 8.37 10.85 14.92
C ILE A 13 7.46 11.33 13.78
N LEU A 14 6.43 12.13 14.08
CA LEU A 14 5.38 12.45 13.11
C LEU A 14 5.88 13.33 11.94
N PRO A 15 6.56 14.48 12.16
CA PRO A 15 7.16 15.22 11.05
C PRO A 15 8.09 14.36 10.19
N ILE A 16 8.92 13.49 10.80
CA ILE A 16 9.84 12.66 10.04
C ILE A 16 9.06 11.65 9.16
N ARG A 17 8.05 10.98 9.72
CA ARG A 17 7.19 10.06 8.97
C ARG A 17 6.41 10.75 7.86
N LEU A 18 5.86 11.94 8.10
CA LEU A 18 5.14 12.71 7.07
C LEU A 18 6.04 12.99 5.86
N HIS A 19 7.27 13.43 6.11
CA HIS A 19 8.24 13.69 5.05
C HIS A 19 8.73 12.40 4.39
N ASN A 20 9.06 11.35 5.14
CA ASN A 20 9.52 10.08 4.58
C ASN A 20 8.43 9.46 3.72
N GLN A 21 7.16 9.52 4.12
CA GLN A 21 6.05 9.04 3.32
C GLN A 21 5.56 10.02 2.26
N GLN A 22 6.29 11.11 2.02
CA GLN A 22 6.00 12.08 0.95
C GLN A 22 4.64 12.78 1.09
N LEU A 23 4.07 12.81 2.29
CA LEU A 23 2.82 13.51 2.59
C LEU A 23 3.02 15.02 2.77
N VAL A 24 4.26 15.46 2.95
CA VAL A 24 4.69 16.86 2.94
C VAL A 24 6.00 16.97 2.16
N ASP A 25 6.24 18.11 1.50
CA ASP A 25 7.46 18.41 0.74
C ASP A 25 7.87 17.30 -0.25
N SER A 26 6.89 16.72 -0.94
CA SER A 26 7.09 15.61 -1.88
C SER A 26 8.15 15.93 -2.94
N GLN A 27 9.05 14.97 -3.16
CA GLN A 27 10.10 15.04 -4.18
C GLN A 27 9.74 14.28 -5.46
N PHE A 28 8.67 13.48 -5.42
CA PHE A 28 8.32 12.56 -6.49
C PHE A 28 7.35 13.18 -7.48
N LYS A 29 7.64 12.97 -8.76
CA LYS A 29 6.81 13.42 -9.90
C LYS A 29 6.11 12.26 -10.60
N SER A 30 6.73 11.08 -10.61
CA SER A 30 6.18 9.89 -11.24
C SER A 30 5.55 8.96 -10.19
N PRO A 31 4.41 8.32 -10.49
CA PRO A 31 3.81 7.32 -9.62
C PRO A 31 4.74 6.14 -9.31
N GLU A 32 5.47 5.64 -10.31
CA GLU A 32 6.34 4.47 -10.20
C GLU A 32 7.51 4.70 -9.24
N ASP A 33 8.15 5.88 -9.28
CA ASP A 33 9.25 6.20 -8.36
C ASP A 33 8.73 6.32 -6.92
N LEU A 34 7.53 6.88 -6.73
CA LEU A 34 6.89 6.96 -5.42
C LEU A 34 6.56 5.56 -4.88
N VAL A 35 5.99 4.67 -5.70
CA VAL A 35 5.70 3.29 -5.28
C VAL A 35 7.00 2.53 -4.99
N ALA A 36 8.05 2.71 -5.79
CA ALA A 36 9.36 2.13 -5.54
C ALA A 36 9.94 2.57 -4.19
N TRP A 37 9.77 3.85 -3.85
CA TRP A 37 10.18 4.43 -2.58
C TRP A 37 9.37 3.88 -1.39
N MET A 38 8.04 3.82 -1.53
CA MET A 38 7.15 3.26 -0.50
C MET A 38 7.31 1.74 -0.33
N GLY A 39 7.89 1.07 -1.33
CA GLY A 39 8.05 -0.38 -1.40
C GLY A 39 6.76 -1.09 -1.80
N ALA A 40 5.70 -0.91 -1.03
CA ALA A 40 4.37 -1.41 -1.34
C ALA A 40 3.31 -0.51 -0.71
N VAL A 41 2.16 -0.36 -1.38
CA VAL A 41 1.01 0.41 -0.85
C VAL A 41 -0.23 -0.46 -0.89
N GLN A 42 -0.84 -0.73 0.26
CA GLN A 42 -2.02 -1.58 0.31
C GLN A 42 -3.18 -0.96 -0.48
N ALA A 43 -3.78 -1.76 -1.36
CA ALA A 43 -4.80 -1.36 -2.32
C ALA A 43 -6.04 -2.25 -2.29
N GLN A 44 -6.44 -2.69 -1.08
CA GLN A 44 -7.70 -3.41 -0.87
C GLN A 44 -8.91 -2.61 -1.37
N GLN A 45 -8.86 -1.28 -1.17
CA GLN A 45 -9.74 -0.31 -1.82
C GLN A 45 -8.93 0.47 -2.86
N PRO A 46 -8.99 0.11 -4.15
CA PRO A 46 -8.11 0.68 -5.17
C PRO A 46 -8.25 2.20 -5.28
N GLU A 47 -9.48 2.73 -5.23
CA GLU A 47 -9.74 4.17 -5.31
C GLU A 47 -9.08 4.96 -4.16
N MET A 48 -9.06 4.40 -2.95
CA MET A 48 -8.41 5.03 -1.80
C MET A 48 -6.89 4.98 -1.91
N ALA A 49 -6.34 3.87 -2.42
CA ALA A 49 -4.89 3.75 -2.64
C ALA A 49 -4.40 4.67 -3.76
N LYS A 50 -5.16 4.82 -4.86
CA LYS A 50 -4.85 5.77 -5.93
C LYS A 50 -4.82 7.21 -5.41
N LEU A 51 -5.83 7.60 -4.62
CA LEU A 51 -5.87 8.91 -3.98
C LEU A 51 -4.70 9.09 -3.00
N ALA A 52 -4.35 8.06 -2.23
CA ALA A 52 -3.23 8.09 -1.28
C ALA A 52 -1.88 8.33 -1.99
N LEU A 53 -1.67 7.73 -3.16
CA LEU A 53 -0.50 7.98 -4.00
C LEU A 53 -0.55 9.37 -4.63
N ALA A 54 -1.69 9.81 -5.15
CA ALA A 54 -1.84 11.12 -5.77
C ALA A 54 -1.50 12.27 -4.79
N LEU A 55 -1.90 12.15 -3.52
CA LEU A 55 -1.57 13.08 -2.42
C LEU A 55 -0.06 13.17 -2.13
N ARG A 56 0.71 12.16 -2.51
CA ARG A 56 2.16 12.05 -2.24
C ARG A 56 3.04 12.48 -3.41
N LEU A 57 2.45 12.93 -4.50
CA LEU A 57 3.16 13.41 -5.69
C LEU A 57 3.09 14.93 -5.79
N GLN A 58 4.10 15.58 -6.38
CA GLN A 58 4.09 17.04 -6.56
C GLN A 58 2.87 17.55 -7.33
N LYS A 59 2.45 16.83 -8.38
CA LYS A 59 1.27 17.15 -9.22
C LYS A 59 0.47 15.90 -9.61
N GLY A 60 0.52 14.85 -8.78
CA GLY A 60 -0.20 13.62 -9.07
C GLY A 60 -1.72 13.79 -9.02
N THR A 61 -2.39 13.00 -9.85
CA THR A 61 -3.84 12.83 -9.90
C THR A 61 -4.19 11.34 -9.89
N VAL A 62 -5.42 10.98 -9.55
CA VAL A 62 -5.91 9.59 -9.70
C VAL A 62 -5.69 9.08 -11.13
N ASP A 63 -5.96 9.91 -12.14
CA ASP A 63 -5.73 9.56 -13.55
C ASP A 63 -4.26 9.23 -13.84
N SER A 64 -3.30 9.94 -13.24
CA SER A 64 -1.88 9.62 -13.41
C SER A 64 -1.50 8.27 -12.78
N ILE A 65 -2.18 7.86 -11.71
CA ILE A 65 -1.99 6.53 -11.12
C ILE A 65 -2.61 5.45 -12.02
N ASP A 66 -3.79 5.72 -12.59
CA ASP A 66 -4.45 4.82 -13.54
C ASP A 66 -3.60 4.61 -14.80
N GLU A 67 -3.03 5.67 -15.34
CA GLU A 67 -2.10 5.60 -16.46
C GLU A 67 -0.86 4.73 -16.13
N ALA A 68 -0.29 4.88 -14.93
CA ALA A 68 0.84 4.06 -14.51
C ALA A 68 0.49 2.57 -14.36
N ILE A 69 -0.74 2.25 -13.93
CA ILE A 69 -1.25 0.87 -13.89
C ILE A 69 -1.47 0.33 -15.32
N ASP A 70 -2.08 1.14 -16.18
CA ASP A 70 -2.38 0.81 -17.58
C ASP A 70 -1.13 0.67 -18.47
N GLN A 71 0.03 1.13 -17.99
CA GLN A 71 1.33 1.00 -18.64
C GLN A 71 2.24 -0.05 -17.98
N ALA A 72 1.70 -0.87 -17.06
CA ALA A 72 2.47 -1.86 -16.30
C ALA A 72 3.61 -1.29 -15.44
N LYS A 73 3.64 0.02 -15.16
CA LYS A 73 4.67 0.62 -14.30
C LYS A 73 4.42 0.29 -12.83
N ILE A 74 3.14 0.23 -12.48
CA ILE A 74 2.65 -0.21 -11.17
C ILE A 74 1.73 -1.41 -11.39
N ILE A 75 1.89 -2.44 -10.57
CA ILE A 75 1.08 -3.65 -10.59
C ILE A 75 0.30 -3.76 -9.30
N ARG A 76 -0.99 -4.08 -9.41
CA ARG A 76 -1.86 -4.40 -8.28
C ARG A 76 -1.98 -5.91 -8.15
N THR A 77 -1.44 -6.49 -7.08
CA THR A 77 -1.44 -7.95 -6.84
C THR A 77 -1.52 -8.27 -5.34
N HIS A 78 -1.70 -9.55 -4.97
CA HIS A 78 -1.55 -10.00 -3.59
C HIS A 78 -0.09 -10.32 -3.28
N VAL A 79 0.48 -9.61 -2.30
CA VAL A 79 1.88 -9.78 -1.89
C VAL A 79 2.06 -9.39 -0.42
N LEU A 80 3.17 -9.79 0.21
CA LEU A 80 3.48 -9.59 1.63
C LEU A 80 2.49 -10.31 2.57
N ARG A 81 1.54 -9.57 3.16
CA ARG A 81 0.39 -10.12 3.89
C ARG A 81 -0.76 -10.22 2.91
N PRO A 82 -1.52 -11.33 2.82
CA PRO A 82 -2.45 -11.73 1.74
C PRO A 82 -3.56 -10.71 1.41
N THR A 83 -3.19 -9.50 1.03
CA THR A 83 -4.00 -8.33 0.74
C THR A 83 -3.46 -7.72 -0.55
N TRP A 84 -4.33 -7.01 -1.24
CA TRP A 84 -3.95 -6.29 -2.44
C TRP A 84 -2.93 -5.20 -2.10
N HIS A 85 -1.84 -5.11 -2.86
CA HIS A 85 -0.90 -4.01 -2.82
C HIS A 85 -0.59 -3.52 -4.23
N LEU A 86 -0.22 -2.25 -4.34
CA LEU A 86 0.46 -1.66 -5.48
C LEU A 86 1.96 -1.78 -5.26
N VAL A 87 2.66 -2.38 -6.21
CA VAL A 87 4.11 -2.54 -6.27
C VAL A 87 4.60 -2.15 -7.66
N THR A 88 5.90 -1.88 -7.83
CA THR A 88 6.43 -1.60 -9.17
C THR A 88 6.57 -2.89 -9.98
N SER A 89 6.59 -2.77 -11.31
CA SER A 89 6.96 -3.88 -12.21
C SER A 89 8.35 -4.46 -11.92
N GLN A 90 9.27 -3.60 -11.50
CA GLN A 90 10.62 -4.02 -11.11
C GLN A 90 10.61 -4.88 -9.84
N ASP A 91 9.68 -4.60 -8.91
CA ASP A 91 9.69 -5.24 -7.60
C ASP A 91 8.83 -6.51 -7.52
N ILE A 92 7.84 -6.67 -8.39
CA ILE A 92 6.79 -7.68 -8.22
C ILE A 92 7.33 -9.12 -8.10
N ARG A 93 8.26 -9.53 -8.98
CA ARG A 93 8.71 -10.93 -9.05
C ARG A 93 9.45 -11.36 -7.77
N TRP A 94 10.38 -10.53 -7.30
CA TRP A 94 11.15 -10.86 -6.10
C TRP A 94 10.29 -10.75 -4.84
N MET A 95 9.35 -9.81 -4.79
CA MET A 95 8.41 -9.70 -3.67
C MET A 95 7.46 -10.89 -3.58
N LEU A 96 7.00 -11.41 -4.72
CA LEU A 96 6.19 -12.65 -4.78
C LEU A 96 6.99 -13.86 -4.31
N GLN A 97 8.23 -14.02 -4.76
CA GLN A 97 9.10 -15.10 -4.29
C GLN A 97 9.33 -15.04 -2.77
N LEU A 98 9.61 -13.85 -2.25
CA LEU A 98 9.81 -13.65 -0.82
C LEU A 98 8.53 -13.93 0.00
N SER A 99 7.36 -13.64 -0.57
CA SER A 99 6.06 -13.86 0.09
C SER A 99 5.50 -15.27 -0.12
N TYR A 100 6.10 -16.08 -1.00
CA TYR A 100 5.49 -17.27 -1.60
C TYR A 100 4.98 -18.25 -0.55
N ARG A 101 5.86 -18.67 0.37
CA ARG A 101 5.54 -19.69 1.38
C ARG A 101 4.36 -19.30 2.25
N ARG A 102 4.30 -18.02 2.67
CA ARG A 102 3.23 -17.51 3.54
C ARG A 102 1.90 -17.44 2.80
N LEU A 103 1.92 -16.92 1.58
CA LEU A 103 0.73 -16.79 0.76
C LEU A 103 0.18 -18.17 0.38
N LYS A 104 1.06 -19.09 -0.04
CA LYS A 104 0.68 -20.48 -0.36
C LYS A 104 -0.06 -21.15 0.80
N ASN A 105 0.51 -21.10 2.01
CA ASN A 105 -0.13 -21.67 3.20
C ASN A 105 -1.50 -21.03 3.50
N THR A 106 -1.63 -19.72 3.27
CA THR A 106 -2.90 -19.01 3.45
C THR A 106 -3.94 -19.48 2.44
N TYR A 107 -3.54 -19.60 1.16
CA TYR A 107 -4.43 -20.00 0.07
C TYR A 107 -4.86 -21.46 0.21
N ASP A 108 -3.96 -22.36 0.62
CA ASP A 108 -4.29 -23.76 0.90
C ASP A 108 -5.29 -23.88 2.05
N THR A 109 -5.12 -23.07 3.10
CA THR A 109 -6.06 -23.01 4.23
C THR A 109 -7.44 -22.50 3.78
N TYR A 110 -7.46 -21.47 2.94
CA TYR A 110 -8.69 -20.93 2.36
C TYR A 110 -9.41 -21.97 1.49
N GLU A 111 -8.68 -22.63 0.60
CA GLU A 111 -9.21 -23.66 -0.29
C GLU A 111 -9.82 -24.82 0.50
N LYS A 112 -9.07 -25.33 1.50
CA LYS A 112 -9.56 -26.36 2.42
C LYS A 112 -10.82 -25.91 3.18
N GLY A 113 -10.80 -24.70 3.74
CA GLY A 113 -11.95 -24.16 4.48
C GLY A 113 -13.18 -23.91 3.61
N SER A 114 -13.00 -23.72 2.31
CA SER A 114 -14.09 -23.53 1.35
C SER A 114 -14.73 -24.84 0.86
N GLY A 115 -14.12 -26.00 1.14
CA GLY A 115 -14.52 -27.30 0.59
C GLY A 115 -14.02 -27.58 -0.83
N LEU A 116 -13.46 -26.59 -1.53
CA LEU A 116 -12.96 -26.71 -2.91
C LEU A 116 -11.88 -27.79 -3.07
N LEU A 117 -11.01 -27.94 -2.08
CA LEU A 117 -9.93 -28.94 -2.11
C LEU A 117 -10.48 -30.37 -2.32
N SER A 118 -11.66 -30.65 -1.76
CA SER A 118 -12.31 -31.96 -1.85
C SER A 118 -12.86 -32.26 -3.25
N GLU A 119 -12.98 -31.27 -4.14
CA GLU A 119 -13.39 -31.46 -5.53
C GLU A 119 -12.24 -31.98 -6.41
N GLY A 120 -10.99 -32.01 -5.90
CA GLY A 120 -9.87 -32.67 -6.57
C GLY A 120 -9.39 -31.98 -7.85
N HIS A 121 -9.48 -30.64 -7.91
CA HIS A 121 -9.07 -29.86 -9.08
C HIS A 121 -7.58 -30.06 -9.43
N GLU A 122 -7.31 -30.26 -10.71
CA GLU A 122 -5.94 -30.28 -11.23
C GLU A 122 -5.50 -28.85 -11.57
N TRP A 123 -5.00 -28.12 -10.56
CA TRP A 123 -4.67 -26.69 -10.69
C TRP A 123 -3.75 -26.37 -11.87
N ALA A 124 -2.76 -27.22 -12.17
CA ALA A 124 -1.87 -27.03 -13.32
C ALA A 124 -2.65 -26.89 -14.64
N LYS A 125 -3.63 -27.77 -14.92
CA LYS A 125 -4.45 -27.70 -16.14
C LYS A 125 -5.29 -26.42 -16.21
N HIS A 126 -5.80 -25.95 -15.08
CA HIS A 126 -6.59 -24.72 -15.02
C HIS A 126 -5.73 -23.47 -15.18
N LEU A 127 -4.50 -23.49 -14.66
CA LEU A 127 -3.51 -22.43 -14.85
C LEU A 127 -3.05 -22.34 -16.31
N ASP A 128 -2.79 -23.48 -16.96
CA ASP A 128 -2.48 -23.51 -18.40
C ASP A 128 -3.64 -22.95 -19.23
N MET A 129 -4.87 -23.37 -18.93
CA MET A 129 -6.05 -22.84 -19.60
C MET A 129 -6.22 -21.33 -19.38
N LEU A 130 -5.99 -20.84 -18.16
CA LEU A 130 -5.99 -19.42 -17.86
C LEU A 130 -4.95 -18.68 -18.69
N ALA A 131 -3.73 -19.19 -18.77
CA ALA A 131 -2.66 -18.59 -19.55
C ALA A 131 -3.00 -18.52 -21.04
N HIS A 132 -3.52 -19.61 -21.62
CA HIS A 132 -4.02 -19.62 -23.00
C HIS A 132 -5.14 -18.60 -23.22
N LEU A 133 -6.02 -18.40 -22.24
CA LEU A 133 -7.06 -17.38 -22.34
C LEU A 133 -6.51 -15.95 -22.18
N LEU A 134 -5.37 -15.75 -21.52
CA LEU A 134 -4.82 -14.41 -21.30
C LEU A 134 -3.75 -14.01 -22.32
N CYS A 135 -3.30 -14.93 -23.18
CA CYS A 135 -2.37 -14.63 -24.26
C CYS A 135 -2.84 -13.41 -25.07
N HIS A 136 -2.06 -12.34 -25.04
CA HIS A 136 -2.30 -11.03 -25.66
C HIS A 136 -3.63 -10.37 -25.29
N ARG A 137 -4.22 -10.71 -24.14
CA ARG A 137 -5.51 -10.19 -23.70
C ARG A 137 -5.48 -9.73 -22.25
N HIS A 138 -6.19 -8.63 -22.00
CA HIS A 138 -6.55 -8.18 -20.66
C HIS A 138 -8.00 -8.55 -20.41
N LEU A 139 -8.29 -9.40 -19.42
CA LEU A 139 -9.65 -9.86 -19.15
C LEU A 139 -10.05 -9.56 -17.71
N THR A 140 -11.27 -9.07 -17.52
CA THR A 140 -11.87 -8.92 -16.20
C THR A 140 -12.14 -10.29 -15.58
N ARG A 141 -12.23 -10.34 -14.24
CA ARG A 141 -12.66 -11.54 -13.53
C ARG A 141 -14.00 -12.08 -14.05
N GLN A 142 -14.92 -11.20 -14.43
CA GLN A 142 -16.24 -11.58 -14.96
C GLN A 142 -16.09 -12.33 -16.29
N GLN A 143 -15.37 -11.76 -17.26
CA GLN A 143 -15.11 -12.40 -18.56
C GLN A 143 -14.40 -13.75 -18.38
N LEU A 144 -13.41 -13.83 -17.49
CA LEU A 144 -12.74 -15.09 -17.17
C LEU A 144 -13.72 -16.12 -16.59
N SER A 145 -14.59 -15.70 -15.67
CA SER A 145 -15.57 -16.59 -15.05
C SER A 145 -16.56 -17.14 -16.09
N GLU A 146 -17.01 -16.32 -17.03
CA GLU A 146 -17.88 -16.72 -18.14
C GLU A 146 -17.18 -17.75 -19.05
N LEU A 147 -15.92 -17.50 -19.44
CA LEU A 147 -15.13 -18.41 -20.28
C LEU A 147 -14.84 -19.76 -19.59
N PHE A 148 -14.54 -19.75 -18.30
CA PHE A 148 -14.35 -20.99 -17.53
C PHE A 148 -15.66 -21.77 -17.36
N THR A 149 -16.77 -21.07 -17.11
CA THR A 149 -18.10 -21.70 -16.99
C THR A 149 -18.54 -22.35 -18.29
N GLN A 150 -18.27 -21.72 -19.44
CA GLN A 150 -18.55 -22.30 -20.75
C GLN A 150 -17.78 -23.61 -21.00
N LYS A 151 -16.54 -23.71 -20.50
CA LYS A 151 -15.69 -24.89 -20.70
C LYS A 151 -15.90 -26.01 -19.68
N LEU A 152 -16.14 -25.65 -18.42
CA LEU A 152 -16.16 -26.59 -17.29
C LEU A 152 -17.57 -26.79 -16.69
N GLY A 153 -18.57 -26.04 -17.16
CA GLY A 153 -19.90 -26.03 -16.57
C GLY A 153 -19.94 -25.26 -15.26
N LYS A 154 -20.80 -25.70 -14.32
CA LYS A 154 -21.01 -25.01 -13.05
C LYS A 154 -19.74 -25.08 -12.19
N LEU A 155 -19.17 -23.91 -11.89
CA LEU A 155 -17.99 -23.78 -11.02
C LEU A 155 -18.40 -23.69 -9.54
N HIS A 156 -17.54 -24.20 -8.66
CA HIS A 156 -17.63 -23.94 -7.23
C HIS A 156 -17.51 -22.42 -6.95
N PRO A 157 -18.22 -21.84 -5.96
CA PRO A 157 -18.20 -20.40 -5.68
C PRO A 157 -16.82 -19.81 -5.44
N HIS A 158 -15.90 -20.61 -4.90
CA HIS A 158 -14.52 -20.20 -4.60
C HIS A 158 -13.51 -20.52 -5.71
N PHE A 159 -13.91 -21.25 -6.77
CA PHE A 159 -13.02 -21.71 -7.83
C PHE A 159 -12.21 -20.57 -8.46
N MET A 160 -12.90 -19.52 -8.93
CA MET A 160 -12.23 -18.39 -9.59
C MET A 160 -11.34 -17.58 -8.63
N THR A 161 -11.68 -17.54 -7.34
CA THR A 161 -10.81 -16.89 -6.35
C THR A 161 -9.52 -17.69 -6.19
N SER A 162 -9.62 -18.98 -5.94
CA SER A 162 -8.46 -19.86 -5.74
C SER A 162 -7.59 -19.93 -6.99
N LEU A 163 -8.20 -20.00 -8.19
CA LEU A 163 -7.47 -19.97 -9.45
C LEU A 163 -6.63 -18.71 -9.60
N LEU A 164 -7.24 -17.53 -9.42
CA LEU A 164 -6.56 -16.26 -9.62
C LEU A 164 -5.49 -16.01 -8.54
N LEU A 165 -5.76 -16.36 -7.29
CA LEU A 165 -4.76 -16.26 -6.21
C LEU A 165 -3.54 -17.16 -6.47
N ASN A 166 -3.75 -18.41 -6.89
CA ASN A 166 -2.63 -19.29 -7.25
C ASN A 166 -1.92 -18.78 -8.52
N ALA A 167 -2.65 -18.29 -9.52
CA ALA A 167 -2.02 -17.75 -10.74
C ALA A 167 -1.16 -16.52 -10.48
N GLU A 168 -1.58 -15.63 -9.57
CA GLU A 168 -0.77 -14.48 -9.12
C GLU A 168 0.46 -14.95 -8.34
N LEU A 169 0.28 -15.91 -7.42
CA LEU A 169 1.34 -16.48 -6.59
C LEU A 169 2.44 -17.17 -7.41
N GLU A 170 2.05 -17.92 -8.43
CA GLU A 170 2.96 -18.59 -9.38
C GLU A 170 3.57 -17.61 -10.39
N GLY A 171 3.23 -16.32 -10.33
CA GLY A 171 3.76 -15.31 -11.25
C GLY A 171 3.25 -15.43 -12.69
N ILE A 172 2.18 -16.20 -12.91
CA ILE A 172 1.59 -16.40 -14.25
C ILE A 172 0.83 -15.15 -14.67
N VAL A 173 0.05 -14.56 -13.76
CA VAL A 173 -0.79 -13.40 -14.04
C VAL A 173 -0.44 -12.21 -13.16
N CYS A 174 -0.74 -11.01 -13.68
CA CYS A 174 -0.68 -9.76 -12.94
C CYS A 174 -1.89 -8.88 -13.30
N SER A 175 -2.02 -7.71 -12.66
CA SER A 175 -3.00 -6.72 -13.11
C SER A 175 -2.68 -6.24 -14.53
N GLY A 176 -3.66 -6.29 -15.42
CA GLY A 176 -3.57 -5.75 -16.76
C GLY A 176 -4.14 -4.34 -16.89
N LYS A 177 -4.20 -3.85 -18.13
CA LYS A 177 -4.87 -2.59 -18.49
C LYS A 177 -6.33 -2.60 -18.05
N GLN A 178 -6.76 -1.58 -17.33
CA GLN A 178 -8.12 -1.48 -16.80
C GLN A 178 -9.16 -1.38 -17.92
N GLN A 179 -10.34 -1.94 -17.68
CA GLN A 179 -11.48 -1.83 -18.59
C GLN A 179 -12.62 -1.12 -17.90
N GLN A 180 -12.93 0.11 -18.33
CA GLN A 180 -14.00 0.93 -17.71
C GLN A 180 -13.83 1.05 -16.19
N GLY A 181 -12.60 1.28 -15.72
CA GLY A 181 -12.25 1.35 -14.30
C GLY A 181 -12.23 -0.01 -13.56
N LYS A 182 -12.50 -1.12 -14.25
CA LYS A 182 -12.45 -2.47 -13.67
C LYS A 182 -11.05 -3.05 -13.79
N HIS A 183 -10.62 -3.73 -12.74
CA HIS A 183 -9.39 -4.53 -12.72
C HIS A 183 -9.50 -5.71 -13.70
N THR A 184 -8.40 -5.93 -14.43
CA THR A 184 -8.22 -7.04 -15.37
C THR A 184 -6.98 -7.83 -14.99
N TYR A 185 -6.91 -9.06 -15.50
CA TYR A 185 -5.74 -9.92 -15.44
C TYR A 185 -5.13 -10.05 -16.83
N THR A 186 -3.82 -10.21 -16.88
CA THR A 186 -3.02 -10.47 -18.09
C THR A 186 -1.83 -11.35 -17.72
N LEU A 187 -1.16 -11.94 -18.71
CA LEU A 187 0.08 -12.67 -18.48
C LEU A 187 1.19 -11.74 -18.00
N MET A 188 1.87 -12.13 -16.91
CA MET A 188 2.94 -11.33 -16.32
C MET A 188 4.12 -11.17 -17.28
N ASP A 189 4.53 -12.26 -17.95
CA ASP A 189 5.69 -12.23 -18.84
C ASP A 189 5.46 -11.48 -20.16
N GLU A 190 4.20 -11.27 -20.56
CA GLU A 190 3.87 -10.41 -21.71
C GLU A 190 3.77 -8.93 -21.33
N TRP A 191 3.44 -8.63 -20.06
CA TRP A 191 3.08 -7.28 -19.63
C TRP A 191 4.18 -6.59 -18.81
N VAL A 192 4.94 -7.35 -18.03
CA VAL A 192 5.97 -6.86 -17.11
C VAL A 192 7.34 -7.20 -17.68
N PRO A 193 8.19 -6.21 -18.00
CA PRO A 193 9.55 -6.46 -18.47
C PRO A 193 10.32 -7.41 -17.55
N PRO A 194 11.24 -8.23 -18.07
CA PRO A 194 12.10 -9.04 -17.23
C PRO A 194 13.06 -8.13 -16.45
N TYR A 195 13.13 -8.34 -15.14
CA TYR A 195 14.08 -7.66 -14.25
C TYR A 195 14.96 -8.70 -13.53
N PRO A 196 16.21 -8.36 -13.19
CA PRO A 196 17.04 -9.22 -12.36
C PRO A 196 16.33 -9.53 -11.04
N VAL A 197 16.30 -10.81 -10.68
CA VAL A 197 15.73 -11.25 -9.41
C VAL A 197 16.88 -11.38 -8.39
N PRO A 198 16.87 -10.61 -7.30
CA PRO A 198 17.85 -10.71 -6.23
C PRO A 198 17.82 -12.09 -5.57
N THR A 199 18.94 -12.48 -4.96
CA THR A 199 18.98 -13.60 -4.03
C THR A 199 18.04 -13.37 -2.84
N HIS A 200 17.74 -14.42 -2.08
CA HIS A 200 16.87 -14.30 -0.90
C HIS A 200 17.38 -13.27 0.13
N GLU A 201 18.68 -13.30 0.43
CA GLU A 201 19.33 -12.37 1.36
C GLU A 201 19.26 -10.92 0.84
N GLU A 202 19.54 -10.70 -0.44
CA GLU A 202 19.40 -9.39 -1.09
C GLU A 202 17.94 -8.89 -1.07
N ALA A 203 16.96 -9.77 -1.31
CA ALA A 203 15.54 -9.45 -1.26
C ALA A 203 15.10 -9.03 0.15
N LEU A 204 15.59 -9.71 1.19
CA LEU A 204 15.37 -9.33 2.60
C LEU A 204 15.92 -7.92 2.88
N ALA A 205 17.18 -7.67 2.51
CA ALA A 205 17.81 -6.37 2.68
C ALA A 205 17.07 -5.26 1.90
N LEU A 206 16.66 -5.53 0.66
CA LEU A 206 15.90 -4.60 -0.17
C LEU A 206 14.54 -4.25 0.44
N LEU A 207 13.80 -5.25 0.94
CA LEU A 207 12.50 -5.02 1.58
C LEU A 207 12.65 -4.18 2.86
N ALA A 208 13.65 -4.50 3.70
CA ALA A 208 13.92 -3.71 4.90
C ALA A 208 14.34 -2.28 4.57
N ARG A 209 15.22 -2.10 3.57
CA ARG A 209 15.67 -0.77 3.13
C ARG A 209 14.49 0.08 2.66
N LYS A 210 13.65 -0.45 1.77
CA LYS A 210 12.43 0.22 1.28
C LYS A 210 11.52 0.61 2.45
N TYR A 211 11.32 -0.28 3.42
CA TYR A 211 10.50 0.00 4.59
C TYR A 211 11.07 1.14 5.45
N PHE A 212 12.28 1.01 5.97
CA PHE A 212 12.83 2.01 6.91
C PHE A 212 13.15 3.35 6.24
N GLN A 213 13.36 3.36 4.93
CA GLN A 213 13.54 4.59 4.14
C GLN A 213 12.24 5.40 4.05
N SER A 214 11.10 4.76 3.79
CA SER A 214 9.81 5.43 3.62
C SER A 214 8.97 5.51 4.90
N HIS A 215 9.16 4.61 5.86
CA HIS A 215 8.38 4.49 7.10
C HIS A 215 9.19 4.80 8.36
N GLY A 216 10.51 5.00 8.24
CA GLY A 216 11.33 5.43 9.36
C GLY A 216 10.86 6.79 9.92
N PRO A 217 10.96 7.03 11.24
CA PRO A 217 11.41 6.11 12.27
C PRO A 217 10.35 5.05 12.56
N ALA A 218 10.75 3.78 12.58
CA ALA A 218 9.87 2.64 12.83
C ALA A 218 10.55 1.63 13.75
N CYS A 219 9.77 0.90 14.55
CA CYS A 219 10.32 -0.15 15.39
C CYS A 219 10.34 -1.50 14.65
N PHE A 220 11.06 -2.47 15.21
CA PHE A 220 11.11 -3.83 14.66
C PHE A 220 9.72 -4.46 14.52
N LYS A 221 8.82 -4.22 15.49
CA LYS A 221 7.44 -4.75 15.47
C LYS A 221 6.62 -4.16 14.32
N ASP A 222 6.90 -2.92 13.93
CA ASP A 222 6.25 -2.29 12.78
C ASP A 222 6.72 -2.94 11.48
N PHE A 223 8.03 -3.17 11.30
CA PHE A 223 8.57 -3.85 10.13
C PHE A 223 8.13 -5.31 10.04
N LEU A 224 8.12 -6.06 11.14
CA LEU A 224 7.63 -7.43 11.19
C LEU A 224 6.15 -7.51 10.76
N TRP A 225 5.34 -6.57 11.25
CA TRP A 225 3.95 -6.44 10.83
C TRP A 225 3.85 -6.10 9.34
N TRP A 226 4.57 -5.08 8.87
CA TRP A 226 4.48 -4.56 7.50
C TRP A 226 5.06 -5.49 6.43
N SER A 227 6.10 -6.26 6.74
CA SER A 227 6.74 -7.14 5.76
C SER A 227 5.98 -8.45 5.57
N GLY A 228 5.27 -8.91 6.61
CA GLY A 228 4.66 -10.25 6.61
C GLY A 228 5.69 -11.39 6.68
N LEU A 229 6.98 -11.09 6.85
CA LEU A 229 8.04 -12.07 7.04
C LEU A 229 7.85 -12.87 8.33
N THR A 230 8.55 -14.00 8.44
CA THR A 230 8.75 -14.64 9.74
C THR A 230 9.61 -13.75 10.64
N ILE A 231 9.56 -13.97 11.95
CA ILE A 231 10.39 -13.21 12.89
C ILE A 231 11.90 -13.41 12.64
N THR A 232 12.30 -14.58 12.15
CA THR A 232 13.69 -14.90 11.81
C THR A 232 14.15 -14.10 10.60
N GLU A 233 13.42 -14.18 9.48
CA GLU A 233 13.70 -13.41 8.26
C GLU A 233 13.68 -11.90 8.52
N ALA A 234 12.74 -11.40 9.32
CA ALA A 234 12.67 -9.97 9.65
C ALA A 234 13.90 -9.51 10.47
N ARG A 235 14.42 -10.35 11.38
CA ARG A 235 15.63 -10.05 12.16
C ARG A 235 16.86 -10.04 11.27
N GLU A 236 16.96 -11.03 10.38
CA GLU A 236 18.03 -11.12 9.38
C GLU A 236 18.02 -9.90 8.46
N ALA A 237 16.87 -9.55 7.89
CA ALA A 237 16.70 -8.38 7.04
C ALA A 237 17.15 -7.08 7.72
N LEU A 238 16.79 -6.88 9.01
CA LEU A 238 17.24 -5.72 9.77
C LEU A 238 18.75 -5.76 10.06
N ALA A 239 19.32 -6.94 10.32
CA ALA A 239 20.76 -7.10 10.56
C ALA A 239 21.59 -6.75 9.31
N LEU A 240 21.13 -7.19 8.12
CA LEU A 240 21.80 -6.93 6.84
C LEU A 240 21.99 -5.43 6.55
N ILE A 241 20.99 -4.62 6.90
CA ILE A 241 21.03 -3.16 6.68
C ILE A 241 21.37 -2.37 7.96
N GLY A 242 21.74 -3.05 9.06
CA GLY A 242 21.91 -2.41 10.36
C GLY A 242 22.98 -1.31 10.37
N HIS A 243 24.00 -1.44 9.53
CA HIS A 243 25.07 -0.45 9.35
C HIS A 243 24.61 0.82 8.62
N GLU A 244 23.49 0.78 7.91
CA GLU A 244 22.90 1.92 7.19
C GLU A 244 21.93 2.72 8.09
N LEU A 245 21.55 2.16 9.25
CA LEU A 245 20.48 2.69 10.10
C LEU A 245 21.04 3.32 11.37
N GLN A 246 20.44 4.44 11.74
CA GLN A 246 20.55 5.03 13.06
C GLN A 246 19.45 4.46 13.97
N LYS A 247 19.74 4.47 15.28
CA LYS A 247 18.86 3.93 16.31
C LYS A 247 18.58 4.99 17.38
N ALA A 248 17.32 5.19 17.71
CA ALA A 248 16.85 6.00 18.83
C ALA A 248 15.99 5.17 19.78
N VAL A 249 16.05 5.44 21.07
CA VAL A 249 15.11 4.86 22.05
C VAL A 249 14.02 5.88 22.32
N HIS A 250 12.75 5.48 22.19
CA HIS A 250 11.60 6.35 22.49
C HIS A 250 10.53 5.58 23.28
N GLY A 251 10.40 5.91 24.57
CA GLY A 251 9.69 5.06 25.52
C GLY A 251 10.43 3.74 25.71
N ASP A 252 9.73 2.62 25.53
CA ASP A 252 10.28 1.26 25.72
C ASP A 252 10.65 0.56 24.39
N GLU A 253 10.69 1.30 23.27
CA GLU A 253 10.92 0.72 21.95
C GLU A 253 12.13 1.36 21.26
N ASP A 254 12.84 0.53 20.50
CA ASP A 254 13.91 0.93 19.59
C ASP A 254 13.31 1.34 18.24
N TYR A 255 13.62 2.57 17.80
CA TYR A 255 13.24 3.11 16.51
C TYR A 255 14.45 3.21 15.59
N PHE A 256 14.29 2.71 14.37
CA PHE A 256 15.32 2.71 13.33
C PHE A 256 14.95 3.68 12.19
N PHE A 257 15.94 4.39 11.66
CA PHE A 257 15.77 5.36 10.58
C PHE A 257 17.10 5.64 9.87
N PHE A 258 17.03 6.11 8.63
CA PHE A 258 18.20 6.63 7.91
C PHE A 258 18.53 8.06 8.39
N GLU A 259 19.81 8.39 8.55
CA GLU A 259 20.26 9.70 9.05
C GLU A 259 19.70 10.90 8.26
N GLN A 260 19.59 10.76 6.94
CA GLN A 260 18.99 11.74 6.03
C GLN A 260 17.54 12.12 6.37
N ALA A 261 16.86 11.32 7.19
CA ALA A 261 15.50 11.60 7.64
C ALA A 261 15.43 12.72 8.68
N ILE A 262 16.52 13.03 9.40
CA ILE A 262 16.53 14.03 10.49
C ILE A 262 17.14 15.36 10.03
N THR A 263 18.19 15.32 9.21
CA THR A 263 19.10 16.45 8.98
C THR A 263 18.57 17.59 8.09
N LYS A 264 17.37 17.50 7.50
CA LYS A 264 16.93 18.42 6.42
C LYS A 264 15.50 18.97 6.51
N ARG A 265 14.77 18.82 7.62
CA ARG A 265 13.31 18.94 7.57
C ARG A 265 12.73 20.06 8.42
N LYS A 266 12.10 21.04 7.76
CA LYS A 266 11.29 22.07 8.40
C LYS A 266 9.96 21.46 8.83
N ARG A 267 9.43 21.93 9.97
CA ARG A 267 8.07 21.62 10.39
C ARG A 267 7.11 22.38 9.46
N VAL A 268 6.35 21.63 8.67
CA VAL A 268 5.29 22.17 7.81
C VAL A 268 3.97 22.02 8.55
N GLU A 269 3.22 23.11 8.71
CA GLU A 269 1.85 23.02 9.21
C GLU A 269 0.98 22.39 8.11
N SER A 270 0.42 21.21 8.36
CA SER A 270 -0.30 20.43 7.34
C SER A 270 -1.65 19.91 7.83
N ILE A 271 -2.63 19.91 6.93
CA ILE A 271 -3.90 19.22 7.05
C ILE A 271 -4.00 18.22 5.90
N ILE A 272 -4.24 16.95 6.21
CA ILE A 272 -4.31 15.88 5.21
C ILE A 272 -5.60 15.11 5.40
N PHE A 273 -6.40 15.00 4.33
CA PHE A 273 -7.52 14.07 4.25
C PHE A 273 -6.99 12.69 3.84
N LEU A 274 -6.50 11.96 4.82
CA LEU A 274 -5.85 10.67 4.65
C LEU A 274 -6.88 9.61 4.22
N PRO A 275 -6.67 8.91 3.10
CA PRO A 275 -7.58 7.85 2.65
C PRO A 275 -7.65 6.65 3.61
N ALA A 276 -8.67 5.82 3.44
CA ALA A 276 -8.79 4.56 4.16
C ALA A 276 -7.62 3.62 3.78
N TYR A 277 -7.18 2.81 4.74
CA TYR A 277 -6.06 1.85 4.57
C TYR A 277 -4.72 2.49 4.17
N ASP A 278 -4.52 3.77 4.43
CA ASP A 278 -3.28 4.45 4.06
C ASP A 278 -2.08 3.98 4.91
N GLU A 279 -0.91 3.81 4.27
CA GLU A 279 0.35 3.34 4.87
C GLU A 279 0.80 4.18 6.08
N TYR A 280 0.39 5.44 6.20
CA TYR A 280 0.68 6.27 7.37
C TYR A 280 0.11 5.68 8.66
N ILE A 281 -0.91 4.83 8.55
CA ILE A 281 -1.55 4.14 9.68
C ILE A 281 -1.29 2.63 9.64
N ILE A 282 -1.49 1.99 8.47
CA ILE A 282 -1.54 0.52 8.41
C ILE A 282 -0.15 -0.12 8.47
N ALA A 283 0.90 0.61 8.12
CA ALA A 283 2.27 0.11 8.09
C ALA A 283 2.94 0.01 9.47
N TYR A 284 2.27 0.51 10.51
CA TYR A 284 2.79 0.51 11.88
C TYR A 284 1.94 -0.38 12.75
N ASN A 285 2.56 -1.20 13.58
CA ASN A 285 1.89 -1.91 14.65
C ASN A 285 1.66 -0.96 15.84
N VAL A 286 2.66 -0.12 16.14
CA VAL A 286 2.62 0.90 17.18
C VAL A 286 2.09 2.23 16.61
N ARG A 287 0.85 2.58 16.99
CA ARG A 287 0.12 3.75 16.44
C ARG A 287 -0.17 4.85 17.48
N LYS A 288 0.34 4.71 18.70
CA LYS A 288 0.07 5.63 19.83
C LYS A 288 0.46 7.08 19.53
N ASP A 289 1.43 7.28 18.64
CA ASP A 289 1.89 8.61 18.28
C ASP A 289 0.87 9.34 17.40
N VAL A 290 -0.03 8.66 16.71
CA VAL A 290 -1.00 9.31 15.80
C VAL A 290 -2.33 9.61 16.49
N PHE A 291 -2.74 8.82 17.48
CA PHE A 291 -4.09 8.85 18.06
C PHE A 291 -4.10 9.10 19.57
N ARG A 292 -5.16 9.76 20.07
CA ARG A 292 -5.56 9.64 21.47
C ARG A 292 -6.19 8.26 21.68
N ALA A 293 -5.94 7.63 22.83
CA ALA A 293 -6.48 6.30 23.11
C ALA A 293 -8.01 6.21 22.94
N LYS A 294 -8.74 7.25 23.36
CA LYS A 294 -10.22 7.31 23.24
C LYS A 294 -10.74 7.37 21.80
N ASP A 295 -9.93 7.82 20.84
CA ASP A 295 -10.35 7.99 19.44
C ASP A 295 -9.89 6.84 18.53
N MET A 296 -8.99 5.96 18.97
CA MET A 296 -8.52 4.82 18.16
C MET A 296 -9.66 3.97 17.59
N PRO A 297 -10.74 3.64 18.33
CA PRO A 297 -11.86 2.88 17.78
C PRO A 297 -12.63 3.59 16.65
N LYS A 298 -12.50 4.92 16.54
CA LYS A 298 -13.09 5.72 15.44
C LYS A 298 -12.22 5.67 14.17
N ALA A 299 -10.95 5.25 14.28
CA ALA A 299 -9.98 5.21 13.18
C ALA A 299 -9.83 3.82 12.56
N PHE A 300 -9.91 2.76 13.37
CA PHE A 300 -9.85 1.39 12.89
C PHE A 300 -10.53 0.41 13.85
N THR A 301 -10.95 -0.73 13.32
CA THR A 301 -11.58 -1.80 14.11
C THR A 301 -10.56 -2.90 14.43
N LYS A 302 -10.88 -3.72 15.45
CA LYS A 302 -10.09 -4.92 15.78
C LYS A 302 -10.00 -5.92 14.63
N ASN A 303 -10.96 -5.90 13.71
CA ASN A 303 -11.04 -6.80 12.56
C ASN A 303 -10.29 -6.26 11.32
N GLY A 304 -9.48 -5.21 11.47
CA GLY A 304 -8.61 -4.72 10.41
C GLY A 304 -9.29 -3.79 9.40
N LEU A 305 -10.44 -3.20 9.73
CA LEU A 305 -10.99 -2.10 8.93
C LEU A 305 -10.31 -0.80 9.34
N PHE A 306 -9.84 -0.02 8.36
CA PHE A 306 -9.24 1.30 8.56
C PHE A 306 -10.09 2.36 7.85
N PHE A 307 -10.39 3.46 8.54
CA PHE A 307 -11.27 4.51 8.03
C PHE A 307 -10.47 5.72 7.53
N PRO A 308 -11.06 6.57 6.66
CA PRO A 308 -10.43 7.82 6.26
C PRO A 308 -10.32 8.80 7.42
N LEU A 309 -9.20 9.50 7.53
CA LEU A 309 -8.84 10.36 8.67
C LEU A 309 -8.49 11.77 8.24
N VAL A 310 -8.78 12.74 9.10
CA VAL A 310 -8.23 14.09 8.99
C VAL A 310 -7.00 14.16 9.89
N LEU A 311 -5.83 14.40 9.32
CA LEU A 311 -4.60 14.60 10.05
C LEU A 311 -4.27 16.08 10.16
N VAL A 312 -3.84 16.54 11.34
CA VAL A 312 -3.17 17.82 11.54
C VAL A 312 -1.76 17.55 12.03
N ASN A 313 -0.75 17.95 11.25
CA ASN A 313 0.66 17.72 11.59
C ASN A 313 0.96 16.25 11.95
N GLY A 314 0.28 15.32 11.27
CA GLY A 314 0.44 13.89 11.46
C GLY A 314 -0.31 13.28 12.65
N LYS A 315 -1.08 14.07 13.41
CA LYS A 315 -2.02 13.59 14.43
C LYS A 315 -3.41 13.46 13.84
N ALA A 316 -4.10 12.36 14.12
CA ALA A 316 -5.49 12.19 13.71
C ALA A 316 -6.42 13.03 14.59
N ILE A 317 -7.23 13.88 13.97
CA ILE A 317 -8.15 14.79 14.65
C ILE A 317 -9.62 14.54 14.30
N GLY A 318 -9.89 13.69 13.32
CA GLY A 318 -11.24 13.46 12.82
C GLY A 318 -11.28 12.41 11.73
N THR A 319 -12.47 12.19 11.18
CA THR A 319 -12.72 11.34 10.02
C THR A 319 -13.29 12.14 8.88
N TRP A 320 -13.28 11.58 7.67
CA TRP A 320 -13.95 12.18 6.53
C TRP A 320 -14.61 11.14 5.63
N LYS A 321 -15.52 11.60 4.78
CA LYS A 321 -16.14 10.82 3.70
C LYS A 321 -16.37 11.72 2.48
N LEU A 322 -16.45 11.13 1.29
CA LEU A 322 -16.84 11.88 0.08
C LEU A 322 -18.33 12.24 0.15
N LYS A 323 -18.66 13.52 -0.04
CA LYS A 323 -20.06 14.01 -0.06
C LYS A 323 -20.81 13.58 -1.32
N ASN A 324 -20.14 13.58 -2.49
CA ASN A 324 -20.70 13.19 -3.79
C ASN A 324 -19.56 12.78 -4.75
N LYS A 325 -19.78 11.76 -5.61
CA LYS A 325 -18.80 11.37 -6.65
C LYS A 325 -18.70 12.38 -7.79
N LYS A 326 -19.74 13.19 -8.05
CA LYS A 326 -19.73 14.23 -9.10
C LYS A 326 -18.97 15.50 -8.71
N PHE A 327 -18.93 15.83 -7.43
CA PHE A 327 -18.21 16.98 -6.86
C PHE A 327 -17.48 16.51 -5.61
N PRO A 328 -16.25 16.00 -5.77
CA PRO A 328 -15.62 15.24 -4.71
C PRO A 328 -14.98 16.17 -3.69
N MET A 329 -15.82 16.65 -2.77
CA MET A 329 -15.39 17.40 -1.60
C MET A 329 -15.39 16.47 -0.37
N PRO A 330 -14.33 16.50 0.47
CA PRO A 330 -14.30 15.73 1.70
C PRO A 330 -15.22 16.39 2.73
N LEU A 331 -16.25 15.68 3.15
CA LEU A 331 -17.04 16.03 4.33
C LEU A 331 -16.36 15.42 5.56
N TYR A 332 -15.97 16.27 6.51
CA TYR A 332 -15.23 15.84 7.67
C TYR A 332 -15.98 16.01 8.98
N THR A 333 -15.53 15.29 10.00
CA THR A 333 -16.05 15.37 11.37
C THR A 333 -14.86 15.29 12.32
N ILE A 334 -14.68 16.34 13.12
CA ILE A 334 -13.62 16.43 14.11
C ILE A 334 -14.02 15.65 15.37
N PHE A 335 -13.06 14.95 15.98
CA PHE A 335 -13.28 14.25 17.24
C PHE A 335 -13.60 15.21 18.38
N GLU A 336 -14.35 14.73 19.36
CA GLU A 336 -14.72 15.49 20.56
C GLU A 336 -13.49 16.09 21.25
N ASP A 337 -13.64 17.31 21.77
CA ASP A 337 -12.61 18.08 22.49
C ASP A 337 -11.35 18.41 21.68
N MET A 338 -11.38 18.26 20.35
CA MET A 338 -10.29 18.70 19.47
C MET A 338 -10.57 20.12 18.97
N LYS A 339 -9.52 20.93 18.89
CA LYS A 339 -9.62 22.28 18.30
C LYS A 339 -9.86 22.15 16.80
N GLN A 340 -10.72 23.01 16.27
CA GLN A 340 -10.88 23.15 14.83
C GLN A 340 -9.56 23.61 14.20
N PRO A 341 -9.19 23.07 13.03
CA PRO A 341 -8.03 23.55 12.29
C PRO A 341 -8.19 25.01 11.87
N LYS A 342 -7.08 25.67 11.53
CA LYS A 342 -7.11 27.01 10.95
C LYS A 342 -7.79 26.96 9.58
N GLU A 343 -8.81 27.79 9.39
CA GLU A 343 -9.63 27.80 8.18
C GLU A 343 -8.81 27.92 6.90
N ALA A 344 -7.84 28.85 6.84
CA ALA A 344 -7.01 29.05 5.66
C ALA A 344 -6.22 27.80 5.22
N ILE A 345 -5.74 26.99 6.17
CA ILE A 345 -5.00 25.75 5.87
C ILE A 345 -5.98 24.65 5.46
N LEU A 346 -7.16 24.63 6.08
CA LEU A 346 -8.19 23.65 5.79
C LEU A 346 -8.73 23.84 4.37
N SER A 347 -9.04 25.07 3.96
CA SER A 347 -9.49 25.40 2.60
C SER A 347 -8.47 24.93 1.56
N ARG A 348 -7.18 25.21 1.77
CA ARG A 348 -6.10 24.73 0.90
C ARG A 348 -6.03 23.21 0.82
N ALA A 349 -6.21 22.50 1.94
CA ALA A 349 -6.20 21.03 1.96
C ALA A 349 -7.40 20.43 1.20
N ILE A 350 -8.57 21.09 1.27
CA ILE A 350 -9.77 20.69 0.50
C ILE A 350 -9.56 20.91 -1.00
N GLU A 351 -8.97 22.04 -1.39
CA GLU A 351 -8.61 22.34 -2.77
C GLU A 351 -7.61 21.31 -3.31
N GLU A 352 -6.53 21.05 -2.57
CA GLU A 352 -5.53 20.06 -2.96
C GLU A 352 -6.14 18.67 -3.14
N PHE A 353 -6.96 18.23 -2.18
CA PHE A 353 -7.70 16.97 -2.27
C PHE A 353 -8.54 16.89 -3.56
N SER A 354 -9.27 17.96 -3.88
CA SER A 354 -10.13 18.03 -5.08
C SER A 354 -9.32 17.99 -6.37
N LEU A 355 -8.14 18.65 -6.39
CA LEU A 355 -7.20 18.60 -7.51
C LEU A 355 -6.65 17.18 -7.72
N ARG A 356 -6.33 16.45 -6.64
CA ARG A 356 -5.81 15.07 -6.74
C ARG A 356 -6.83 14.10 -7.34
N LEU A 357 -8.11 14.35 -7.19
CA LEU A 357 -9.17 13.53 -7.77
C LEU A 357 -9.41 13.77 -9.26
N GLY A 358 -8.70 14.72 -9.89
CA GLY A 358 -8.79 14.97 -11.33
C GLY A 358 -9.96 15.87 -11.76
N THR A 359 -10.81 16.34 -10.84
CA THR A 359 -12.00 17.17 -11.16
C THR A 359 -11.69 18.67 -11.32
N GLY A 360 -10.42 19.03 -11.50
CA GLY A 360 -9.89 20.37 -11.22
C GLY A 360 -10.01 21.45 -12.29
N LYS A 361 -10.75 21.26 -13.40
CA LYS A 361 -10.96 22.35 -14.37
C LYS A 361 -12.41 22.68 -14.70
N ASP A 362 -13.32 21.72 -14.68
CA ASP A 362 -14.71 21.96 -15.10
C ASP A 362 -15.71 22.08 -13.94
N ALA A 363 -15.27 21.90 -12.69
CA ALA A 363 -16.16 21.87 -11.52
C ALA A 363 -16.15 23.15 -10.66
N MET A 364 -15.37 24.17 -11.02
CA MET A 364 -15.26 25.44 -10.29
C MET A 364 -15.74 26.67 -11.08
N LEU A 365 -16.54 26.47 -12.14
CA LEU A 365 -17.24 27.54 -12.87
C LEU A 365 -18.74 27.51 -12.60
#